data_AF-A0A7Z7LZR2-F1
#
_entry.id   AF-A0A7Z7LZR2-F1
#
_cell.length_a   1.000
_cell.length_b   1.000
_cell.length_c   1.000
_cell.angle_alpha   90.00
_cell.angle_beta   90.00
_cell.angle_gamma   90.00
#
_symmetry.space_group_name_H-M   'P 1'
#
loop_
_entity.id
_entity.type
_entity.pdbx_description
1 polymer ?
#
loop_
_entity_poly.entity_id
_entity_poly.type
_entity_poly.pdbx_seq_one_letter_code
_entity_poly.pdbx_strand_id
1 'polypeptide(L)'
;MKKVLLGIVTLAIIVAACNSKKEKSDAETLTKNDSVVVDQKDSTAVNTKIEVDNDGSLYISSDEQYHFRIISKQDESKPAKILLRNDISGRIYDMERVISASGEKYQDVDGNYFWLKGDNFSFGKADKVVAEGSIAGKPKEEH
;
A
#
# COMPACT_ATOMS: atom_id res chain seq x y z
N MET A 1 -12.03 -48.76 -27.27
CA MET A 1 -13.26 -48.44 -26.51
C MET A 1 -13.11 -48.95 -25.09
N LYS A 2 -12.93 -48.08 -24.09
CA LYS A 2 -12.82 -48.45 -22.67
C LYS A 2 -13.73 -47.52 -21.88
N LYS A 3 -14.64 -48.12 -21.10
CA LYS A 3 -15.78 -47.49 -20.43
C LYS A 3 -15.39 -46.96 -19.04
N VAL A 4 -15.88 -45.75 -18.75
CA VAL A 4 -16.61 -45.30 -17.52
C VAL A 4 -15.89 -45.41 -16.17
N LEU A 5 -15.74 -44.28 -15.45
CA LEU A 5 -16.54 -43.95 -14.25
C LEU A 5 -16.24 -42.51 -13.75
N LEU A 6 -17.32 -41.74 -13.57
CA LEU A 6 -17.37 -40.43 -12.91
C LEU A 6 -17.34 -40.61 -11.38
N GLY A 7 -16.63 -39.72 -10.68
CA GLY A 7 -16.69 -39.59 -9.23
C GLY A 7 -16.59 -38.12 -8.82
N ILE A 8 -17.74 -37.51 -8.55
CA ILE A 8 -17.87 -36.13 -8.06
C ILE A 8 -17.95 -36.20 -6.54
N VAL A 9 -17.01 -35.60 -5.82
CA VAL A 9 -17.11 -35.37 -4.37
C VAL A 9 -17.38 -33.89 -4.17
N THR A 10 -18.66 -33.55 -4.02
CA THR A 10 -19.13 -32.27 -3.51
C THR A 10 -19.01 -32.26 -2.00
N LEU A 11 -18.15 -31.40 -1.45
CA LEU A 11 -18.11 -31.11 -0.02
C LEU A 11 -19.06 -29.93 0.27
N ALA A 12 -20.01 -30.16 1.18
CA ALA A 12 -21.10 -29.25 1.49
C ALA A 12 -20.65 -27.99 2.26
N ILE A 13 -21.29 -26.87 1.93
CA ILE A 13 -21.21 -25.56 2.57
C ILE A 13 -22.05 -25.59 3.85
N ILE A 14 -21.48 -25.16 4.99
CA ILE A 14 -22.27 -24.82 6.18
C ILE A 14 -22.29 -23.30 6.30
N VAL A 15 -23.44 -22.71 5.99
CA VAL A 15 -23.74 -21.30 6.25
C VAL A 15 -24.30 -21.21 7.67
N ALA A 16 -23.54 -20.63 8.60
CA ALA A 16 -24.09 -20.19 9.88
C ALA A 16 -24.62 -18.77 9.71
N ALA A 17 -25.93 -18.64 9.51
CA ALA A 17 -26.63 -17.38 9.64
C ALA A 17 -27.52 -17.46 10.88
N CYS A 18 -27.34 -16.55 11.84
CA CYS A 18 -28.43 -16.00 12.63
C CYS A 18 -28.03 -14.65 13.21
N ASN A 19 -28.99 -13.74 13.14
CA ASN A 19 -28.86 -12.31 13.01
C ASN A 19 -29.34 -11.61 14.29
N SER A 20 -29.09 -10.30 14.37
CA SER A 20 -29.80 -9.27 15.15
C SER A 20 -29.38 -9.03 16.62
N LYS A 21 -28.77 -7.86 16.89
CA LYS A 21 -29.44 -6.76 17.60
C LYS A 21 -28.59 -5.48 17.60
N LYS A 22 -29.26 -4.37 17.31
CA LYS A 22 -28.83 -2.98 17.48
C LYS A 22 -28.53 -2.68 18.95
N GLU A 23 -27.49 -1.91 19.22
CA GLU A 23 -27.51 -0.89 20.27
C GLU A 23 -26.90 0.41 19.74
N LYS A 24 -27.53 1.51 20.15
CA LYS A 24 -27.26 2.91 19.83
C LYS A 24 -27.21 3.61 21.18
N SER A 25 -26.10 4.25 21.53
CA SER A 25 -25.87 5.22 22.62
C SER A 25 -24.37 5.15 22.97
N ASP A 26 -23.63 6.21 23.23
CA ASP A 26 -23.98 7.59 23.56
C ASP A 26 -22.86 8.52 23.07
N ALA A 27 -23.19 9.80 22.89
CA ALA A 27 -22.22 10.87 22.75
C ALA A 27 -21.75 11.33 24.14
N GLU A 28 -20.91 12.36 24.17
CA GLU A 28 -20.32 13.08 25.33
C GLU A 28 -18.96 12.53 25.81
N THR A 29 -17.93 13.29 26.17
CA THR A 29 -17.52 14.70 26.06
C THR A 29 -16.02 14.73 26.47
N LEU A 30 -15.26 15.74 26.02
CA LEU A 30 -13.87 16.02 26.44
C LEU A 30 -13.67 16.01 27.97
N THR A 31 -12.45 15.68 28.46
CA THR A 31 -11.56 16.56 29.26
C THR A 31 -10.26 15.87 29.74
N LYS A 32 -9.14 16.55 29.45
CA LYS A 32 -7.81 16.68 30.12
C LYS A 32 -7.24 15.64 31.10
N ASN A 33 -5.96 15.36 30.83
CA ASN A 33 -4.77 15.26 31.70
C ASN A 33 -4.75 14.21 32.83
N ASP A 34 -3.83 13.25 32.75
CA ASP A 34 -2.72 13.20 33.72
C ASP A 34 -1.52 12.38 33.21
N SER A 35 -0.38 12.73 33.76
CA SER A 35 0.98 12.33 33.43
C SER A 35 1.24 10.82 33.51
N VAL A 36 2.02 10.32 32.56
CA VAL A 36 2.95 9.23 32.83
C VAL A 36 4.34 9.69 32.41
N VAL A 37 5.11 10.10 33.40
CA VAL A 37 6.56 10.22 33.30
C VAL A 37 7.11 8.80 33.21
N VAL A 38 7.73 8.46 32.09
CA VAL A 38 8.63 7.30 32.00
C VAL A 38 10.01 7.84 31.68
N ASP A 39 10.91 7.67 32.63
CA ASP A 39 12.29 8.11 32.60
C ASP A 39 13.05 7.68 31.33
N GLN A 40 13.95 8.57 30.93
CA GLN A 40 14.85 8.46 29.79
C GLN A 40 15.57 7.11 29.74
N LYS A 41 15.41 6.41 28.63
CA LYS A 41 16.51 5.66 28.04
C LYS A 41 16.97 6.43 26.81
N ASP A 42 18.10 7.09 26.97
CA ASP A 42 18.89 7.74 25.92
C ASP A 42 18.97 6.82 24.70
N SER A 43 18.07 7.06 23.76
CA SER A 43 18.15 6.60 22.39
C SER A 43 18.08 7.90 21.64
N THR A 44 19.15 8.22 20.93
CA THR A 44 19.21 9.31 19.98
C THR A 44 18.19 8.98 18.88
N ALA A 45 16.91 9.19 19.20
CA ALA A 45 15.79 9.06 18.30
C ALA A 45 15.94 10.25 17.37
N VAL A 46 16.64 10.01 16.27
CA VAL A 46 16.54 10.87 15.10
C VAL A 46 15.07 10.82 14.75
N ASN A 47 14.31 11.80 15.24
CA ASN A 47 12.92 11.99 14.89
C ASN A 47 12.92 12.58 13.49
N THR A 48 13.34 11.78 12.51
CA THR A 48 13.21 12.08 11.09
C THR A 48 11.73 12.02 10.81
N LYS A 49 11.07 13.16 11.02
CA LYS A 49 9.71 13.42 10.58
C LYS A 49 9.62 13.03 9.11
N ILE A 50 8.92 11.95 8.82
CA ILE A 50 8.64 11.54 7.45
C ILE A 50 7.69 12.59 6.86
N GLU A 51 8.17 13.36 5.89
CA GLU A 51 7.31 14.27 5.15
C GLU A 51 6.39 13.44 4.25
N VAL A 52 5.09 13.62 4.47
CA VAL A 52 4.03 12.95 3.71
C VAL A 52 3.34 14.00 2.85
N ASP A 53 3.48 13.87 1.54
CA ASP A 53 2.78 14.64 0.53
C ASP A 53 1.60 13.82 -0.02
N ASN A 54 0.39 14.14 0.42
CA ASN A 54 -0.80 13.41 -0.04
C ASN A 54 -1.18 13.70 -1.49
N ASP A 55 -0.59 14.73 -2.09
CA ASP A 55 -0.86 15.23 -3.44
C ASP A 55 0.29 14.94 -4.41
N GLY A 56 1.21 14.05 -4.02
CA GLY A 56 2.31 13.59 -4.85
C GLY A 56 1.88 12.99 -6.20
N SER A 57 2.86 12.73 -7.06
CA SER A 57 2.67 12.26 -8.45
C SER A 57 1.67 11.11 -8.54
N LEU A 58 0.63 11.28 -9.38
CA LEU A 58 -0.43 10.31 -9.59
C LEU A 58 -0.13 9.43 -10.81
N TYR A 59 -0.11 8.13 -10.60
CA TYR A 59 0.07 7.11 -11.63
C TYR A 59 -1.21 6.29 -11.76
N ILE A 60 -1.74 6.16 -12.97
CA ILE A 60 -3.01 5.46 -13.23
C ILE A 60 -2.72 4.28 -14.13
N SER A 61 -3.17 3.09 -13.72
CA SER A 61 -3.09 1.90 -14.56
C SER A 61 -3.95 2.04 -15.80
N SER A 62 -3.57 1.42 -16.92
CA SER A 62 -4.30 1.50 -18.18
C SER A 62 -5.74 0.94 -18.11
N ASP A 63 -6.01 0.09 -17.13
CA ASP A 63 -7.35 -0.45 -16.84
C ASP A 63 -8.12 0.34 -15.76
N GLU A 64 -7.53 1.45 -15.27
CA GLU A 64 -8.05 2.33 -14.21
C GLU A 64 -8.37 1.62 -12.89
N GLN A 65 -7.94 0.37 -12.71
CA GLN A 65 -8.17 -0.40 -11.48
C GLN A 65 -7.23 0.02 -10.34
N TYR A 66 -6.12 0.69 -10.68
CA TYR A 66 -5.11 1.12 -9.72
C TYR A 66 -4.71 2.57 -9.94
N HIS A 67 -4.84 3.37 -8.89
CA HIS A 67 -4.38 4.76 -8.85
C HIS A 67 -3.31 4.87 -7.76
N PHE A 68 -2.05 5.00 -8.14
CA PHE A 68 -0.95 5.05 -7.19
C PHE A 68 -0.43 6.47 -7.00
N ARG A 69 -0.14 6.84 -5.74
CA ARG A 69 0.60 8.05 -5.40
C ARG A 69 1.82 7.72 -4.57
N ILE A 70 2.96 8.30 -4.95
CA ILE A 70 4.12 8.34 -4.06
C ILE A 70 3.87 9.47 -3.08
N ILE A 71 3.56 9.11 -1.84
CA ILE A 71 3.22 10.08 -0.80
C ILE A 71 4.39 10.41 0.13
N SER A 72 5.50 9.70 0.00
CA SER A 72 6.76 10.06 0.64
C SER A 72 7.91 9.44 -0.16
N LYS A 73 8.99 10.19 -0.32
CA LYS A 73 10.22 9.73 -0.97
C LYS A 73 11.40 10.12 -0.09
N GLN A 74 12.14 9.12 0.37
CA GLN A 74 13.29 9.29 1.26
C GLN A 74 14.57 8.95 0.49
N ASP A 75 14.98 9.82 -0.42
CA ASP A 75 16.14 9.58 -1.30
C ASP A 75 17.48 9.54 -0.55
N GLU A 76 17.56 10.15 0.63
CA GLU A 76 18.76 10.11 1.48
C GLU A 76 18.95 8.78 2.21
N SER A 77 17.90 7.96 2.29
CA SER A 77 17.98 6.63 2.89
C SER A 77 18.74 5.65 1.98
N LYS A 78 19.34 4.62 2.59
CA LYS A 78 20.13 3.59 1.87
C LYS A 78 19.67 2.20 2.31
N PRO A 79 18.89 1.46 1.48
CA PRO A 79 18.37 1.86 0.16
C PRO A 79 17.32 2.99 0.27
N ALA A 80 17.12 3.74 -0.83
CA ALA A 80 16.07 4.76 -0.91
C ALA A 80 14.70 4.14 -0.66
N LYS A 81 13.80 4.86 0.03
CA LYS A 81 12.48 4.34 0.41
C LYS A 81 11.36 5.20 -0.15
N ILE A 82 10.23 4.57 -0.44
CA ILE A 82 8.99 5.27 -0.77
C ILE A 82 7.83 4.74 0.06
N LEU A 83 6.86 5.61 0.32
CA LEU A 83 5.52 5.21 0.70
C LEU A 83 4.61 5.37 -0.52
N LEU A 84 4.08 4.25 -1.01
CA LEU A 84 3.18 4.21 -2.16
C LEU A 84 1.74 3.99 -1.67
N ARG A 85 0.82 4.88 -1.97
CA ARG A 85 -0.61 4.69 -1.68
C ARG A 85 -1.35 4.26 -2.93
N ASN A 86 -2.22 3.26 -2.84
CA ASN A 86 -3.25 3.03 -3.84
C ASN A 86 -4.53 3.76 -3.41
N ASP A 87 -4.89 4.84 -4.12
CA ASP A 87 -6.06 5.68 -3.81
C ASP A 87 -7.39 4.91 -3.93
N ILE A 88 -7.47 3.86 -4.76
CA ILE A 88 -8.69 3.05 -4.91
C ILE A 88 -8.95 2.16 -3.69
N SER A 89 -7.91 1.53 -3.15
CA SER A 89 -8.05 0.60 -2.02
C SER A 89 -7.71 1.21 -0.65
N GLY A 90 -7.08 2.39 -0.64
CA GLY A 90 -6.51 2.99 0.56
C GLY A 90 -5.25 2.28 1.09
N ARG A 91 -4.78 1.22 0.43
CA ARG A 91 -3.60 0.47 0.87
C ARG A 91 -2.34 1.30 0.69
N ILE A 92 -1.48 1.29 1.71
CA ILE A 92 -0.14 1.89 1.68
C ILE A 92 0.89 0.76 1.62
N TYR A 93 1.90 0.92 0.78
CA TYR A 93 3.05 0.03 0.65
C TYR A 93 4.30 0.79 1.09
N ASP A 94 5.01 0.23 2.06
CA ASP A 94 6.36 0.66 2.44
C ASP A 94 7.36 -0.12 1.57
N MET A 95 8.03 0.57 0.65
CA MET A 95 8.84 -0.05 -0.38
C MET A 95 10.27 0.48 -0.37
N GLU A 96 11.23 -0.43 -0.55
CA GLU A 96 12.65 -0.12 -0.65
C GLU A 96 13.15 -0.25 -2.09
N ARG A 97 14.06 0.64 -2.48
CA ARG A 97 14.73 0.61 -3.78
C ARG A 97 15.55 -0.68 -3.90
N VAL A 98 15.34 -1.41 -5.00
CA VAL A 98 16.12 -2.60 -5.36
C VAL A 98 16.90 -2.37 -6.64
N ILE A 99 17.96 -3.15 -6.85
CA ILE A 99 18.77 -3.10 -8.07
C ILE A 99 17.90 -3.53 -9.27
N SER A 100 17.90 -2.72 -10.32
CA SER A 100 17.20 -3.01 -11.58
C SER A 100 18.09 -2.66 -12.78
N ALA A 101 17.87 -3.35 -13.91
CA ALA A 101 18.61 -3.10 -15.14
C ALA A 101 18.36 -1.70 -15.72
N SER A 102 17.19 -1.13 -15.45
CA SER A 102 16.82 0.23 -15.81
C SER A 102 15.74 0.77 -14.88
N GLY A 103 15.57 2.09 -14.87
CA GLY A 103 14.51 2.75 -14.11
C GLY A 103 14.64 2.61 -12.60
N GLU A 104 13.53 2.89 -11.91
CA GLU A 104 13.45 2.86 -10.45
C GLU A 104 12.54 1.74 -9.99
N LYS A 105 13.10 0.64 -9.50
CA LYS A 105 12.30 -0.46 -8.94
C LYS A 105 12.31 -0.41 -7.43
N TYR A 106 11.12 -0.41 -6.84
CA TYR A 106 10.89 -0.50 -5.41
C TYR A 106 10.16 -1.80 -5.09
N GLN A 107 10.45 -2.42 -3.96
CA GLN A 107 9.84 -3.67 -3.52
C GLN A 107 9.55 -3.62 -2.02
N ASP A 108 8.40 -4.12 -1.60
CA ASP A 108 8.07 -4.32 -0.19
C ASP A 108 8.47 -5.72 0.32
N VAL A 109 8.32 -5.93 1.62
CA VAL A 109 8.61 -7.21 2.29
C VAL A 109 7.73 -8.37 1.81
N ASP A 110 6.54 -8.08 1.29
CA ASP A 110 5.60 -9.07 0.74
C ASP A 110 5.93 -9.45 -0.71
N GLY A 111 6.94 -8.80 -1.31
CA GLY A 111 7.38 -9.01 -2.68
C GLY A 111 6.55 -8.28 -3.73
N ASN A 112 5.64 -7.37 -3.34
CA ASN A 112 5.01 -6.45 -4.29
C ASN A 112 6.05 -5.45 -4.77
N TYR A 113 6.04 -5.16 -6.07
CA TYR A 113 6.97 -4.22 -6.66
C TYR A 113 6.24 -3.10 -7.38
N PHE A 114 6.87 -1.93 -7.39
CA PHE A 114 6.50 -0.79 -8.19
C PHE A 114 7.74 -0.35 -8.98
N TRP A 115 7.67 -0.41 -10.31
CA TRP A 115 8.81 -0.16 -11.19
C TRP A 115 8.51 0.99 -12.14
N LEU A 116 9.18 2.12 -11.92
CA LEU A 116 9.11 3.31 -12.77
C LEU A 116 10.12 3.22 -13.92
N LYS A 117 9.66 3.55 -15.13
CA LYS A 117 10.46 3.64 -16.35
C LYS A 117 10.08 4.92 -17.10
N GLY A 118 10.74 6.02 -16.76
CA GLY A 118 10.33 7.35 -17.22
C GLY A 118 8.96 7.70 -16.66
N ASP A 119 8.03 8.09 -17.54
CA ASP A 119 6.66 8.42 -17.17
C ASP A 119 5.74 7.17 -17.03
N ASN A 120 6.25 5.97 -17.32
CA ASN A 120 5.50 4.71 -17.22
C ASN A 120 5.79 3.97 -15.91
N PHE A 121 4.87 3.10 -15.50
CA PHE A 121 5.08 2.18 -14.39
C PHE A 121 4.60 0.75 -14.69
N SER A 122 5.18 -0.22 -13.99
CA SER A 122 4.63 -1.56 -13.81
C SER A 122 4.49 -1.86 -12.31
N PHE A 123 3.33 -2.33 -11.88
CA PHE A 123 3.07 -2.83 -10.54
C PHE A 123 2.83 -4.34 -10.59
N GLY A 124 3.36 -5.09 -9.63
CA GLY A 124 3.20 -6.52 -9.62
C GLY A 124 3.66 -7.17 -8.33
N LYS A 125 3.73 -8.50 -8.34
CA LYS A 125 4.19 -9.30 -7.20
C LYS A 125 5.08 -10.42 -7.70
N ALA A 126 6.25 -10.58 -7.07
CA ALA A 126 7.30 -11.49 -7.51
C ALA A 126 7.67 -11.27 -9.00
N ASP A 127 7.37 -12.25 -9.86
CA ASP A 127 7.64 -12.25 -11.30
C ASP A 127 6.41 -11.91 -12.16
N LYS A 128 5.25 -11.68 -11.53
CA LYS A 128 4.00 -11.39 -12.24
C LYS A 128 3.68 -9.90 -12.23
N VAL A 129 3.51 -9.35 -13.43
CA VAL A 129 2.92 -8.02 -13.64
C VAL A 129 1.41 -8.10 -13.36
N VAL A 130 0.93 -7.20 -12.50
CA VAL A 130 -0.48 -7.07 -12.13
C VAL A 130 -1.12 -5.89 -12.84
N ALA A 131 -0.41 -4.76 -12.93
CA ALA A 131 -0.90 -3.57 -13.61
C ALA A 131 0.25 -2.81 -14.26
N GLU A 132 -0.04 -2.12 -15.36
CA GLU A 132 0.87 -1.19 -16.02
C GLU A 132 0.12 0.10 -16.34
N GLY A 133 0.84 1.19 -16.48
CA GLY A 133 0.25 2.48 -16.81
C GLY A 133 1.26 3.60 -16.83
N SER A 134 0.78 4.83 -16.63
CA SER A 134 1.61 6.03 -16.72
C SER A 134 1.19 7.08 -15.71
N ILE A 135 2.04 8.10 -15.55
CA ILE A 135 1.72 9.29 -14.78
C ILE A 135 0.56 10.06 -15.42
N ALA A 136 -0.44 10.42 -14.63
CA ALA A 136 -1.63 11.17 -15.06
C ALA A 136 -1.48 12.69 -14.90
N GLY A 137 -0.50 13.13 -14.09
CA GLY A 137 -0.15 14.53 -13.91
C GLY A 137 1.05 14.63 -12.98
N LYS A 138 2.06 15.42 -13.38
CA LYS A 138 3.15 15.82 -12.49
C LYS A 138 2.60 16.87 -11.51
N PRO A 139 3.01 16.88 -10.22
CA PRO A 139 2.63 17.95 -9.31
C PRO A 139 3.00 19.29 -9.95
N LYS A 140 2.15 20.31 -9.76
CA LYS A 140 2.47 21.67 -10.21
C LYS A 140 3.72 22.11 -9.45
N GLU A 141 4.83 22.31 -10.15
CA GLU A 141 5.95 23.07 -9.59
C GLU A 141 5.45 24.50 -9.37
N GLU A 142 5.27 24.90 -8.12
CA GLU A 142 5.12 26.32 -7.77
C GLU A 142 6.51 26.95 -7.86
N HIS A 143 6.70 27.83 -8.86
CA HIS A 143 7.89 28.65 -9.06
C HIS A 143 7.88 29.89 -8.16
#